data_AF-A0A2E1VVW1-F1
#
_entry.id   AF-A0A2E1VVW1-F1
#
_cell.length_a   1.000
_cell.length_b   1.000
_cell.length_c   1.000
_cell.angle_alpha   90.00
_cell.angle_beta   90.00
_cell.angle_gamma   90.00
#
_symmetry.space_group_name_H-M   'P 1'
#
loop_
_entity.id
_entity.type
_entity.pdbx_description
1 polymer ?
#
loop_
_entity_poly.entity_id
_entity_poly.type
_entity_poly.pdbx_seq_one_letter_code
_entity_poly.pdbx_strand_id
1 'polypeptide(L)'
;MTAALLLLLGCGEPEESASAKNNSESHEGHNHETSENSDASHEHASGELTSLGSIELAGASFSVSLTKDVKPSSVAHLELEHDEGPMPTAIRFWIGNEAGTGALKSKADAHEDHFHGETETPSDLTGASLWIEVESSDGKRTAGSLKFD
;
A
#
# COMPACT_ATOMS: atom_id res chain seq x y z
N MET A 1 23.01 -22.64 36.62
CA MET A 1 21.72 -22.75 37.32
C MET A 1 20.63 -22.85 36.26
N THR A 2 19.89 -23.94 36.33
CA THR A 2 18.81 -24.38 35.44
C THR A 2 17.53 -23.58 35.69
N ALA A 3 16.76 -23.28 34.63
CA ALA A 3 15.28 -23.29 34.58
C ALA A 3 14.85 -22.69 33.21
N ALA A 4 14.34 -23.45 32.24
CA ALA A 4 13.14 -24.29 32.13
C ALA A 4 11.99 -23.56 31.40
N LEU A 5 11.68 -24.09 30.20
CA LEU A 5 10.56 -23.76 29.31
C LEU A 5 9.18 -23.97 29.95
N LEU A 6 8.18 -23.21 29.52
CA LEU A 6 6.78 -23.65 29.44
C LEU A 6 6.13 -23.15 28.13
N LEU A 7 5.81 -24.11 27.24
CA LEU A 7 4.99 -23.96 26.03
C LEU A 7 3.52 -24.24 26.39
N LEU A 8 2.58 -23.48 25.84
CA LEU A 8 1.17 -23.86 25.79
C LEU A 8 0.64 -23.67 24.36
N LEU A 9 0.68 -24.77 23.59
CA LEU A 9 -0.17 -24.97 22.42
C LEU A 9 -1.60 -25.24 22.91
N GLY A 10 -2.53 -24.33 22.60
CA GLY A 10 -3.97 -24.58 22.74
C GLY A 10 -4.53 -25.09 21.42
N CYS A 11 -4.69 -26.41 21.31
CA CYS A 11 -5.46 -27.10 20.27
C CYS A 11 -6.81 -27.48 20.90
N GLY A 12 -7.92 -27.16 20.24
CA GLY A 12 -9.26 -27.42 20.76
C GLY A 12 -10.30 -27.48 19.65
N GLU A 13 -10.49 -28.68 19.10
CA GLU A 13 -11.76 -29.18 18.57
C GLU A 13 -12.05 -30.47 19.36
N PRO A 14 -13.33 -30.79 19.66
CA PRO A 14 -13.95 -31.83 18.83
C PRO A 14 -15.51 -31.82 18.76
N GLU A 15 -16.02 -32.36 17.64
CA GLU A 15 -17.17 -33.28 17.50
C GLU A 15 -18.52 -32.84 16.92
N GLU A 16 -18.92 -33.71 15.98
CA GLU A 16 -20.07 -33.80 15.11
C GLU A 16 -21.33 -34.25 15.86
N SER A 17 -22.50 -33.75 15.49
CA SER A 17 -23.78 -34.44 15.72
C SER A 17 -24.78 -34.06 14.64
N ALA A 18 -25.25 -35.09 13.94
CA ALA A 18 -26.11 -35.01 12.77
C ALA A 18 -27.61 -34.90 13.10
N SER A 19 -28.34 -34.50 12.04
CA SER A 19 -29.73 -34.82 11.69
C SER A 19 -30.89 -33.89 12.08
N ALA A 20 -31.14 -32.94 11.17
CA ALA A 20 -32.26 -32.93 10.20
C ALA A 20 -33.72 -32.57 10.58
N LYS A 21 -34.31 -31.81 9.62
CA LYS A 21 -35.75 -31.57 9.27
C LYS A 21 -36.39 -30.34 9.96
N ASN A 22 -37.19 -29.45 9.33
CA ASN A 22 -37.78 -29.32 7.97
C ASN A 22 -38.68 -28.04 7.89
N ASN A 23 -38.83 -27.49 6.67
CA ASN A 23 -39.88 -26.61 6.09
C ASN A 23 -40.23 -25.23 6.71
N SER A 24 -40.02 -24.14 5.96
CA SER A 24 -40.96 -23.39 5.06
C SER A 24 -41.83 -22.39 5.86
N GLU A 25 -42.11 -21.13 5.48
CA GLU A 25 -42.36 -20.52 4.17
C GLU A 25 -42.44 -18.97 4.31
N SER A 26 -42.14 -18.26 3.21
CA SER A 26 -42.64 -16.92 2.81
C SER A 26 -42.20 -15.68 3.63
N HIS A 27 -41.90 -14.50 3.08
CA HIS A 27 -41.98 -13.84 1.77
C HIS A 27 -41.11 -12.55 1.95
N GLU A 28 -40.35 -12.02 0.98
CA GLU A 28 -40.77 -10.89 0.12
C GLU A 28 -39.58 -10.57 -0.79
N GLY A 29 -39.87 -10.42 -2.09
CA GLY A 29 -38.86 -10.33 -3.14
C GLY A 29 -38.13 -8.99 -3.21
N HIS A 30 -36.84 -9.06 -3.54
CA HIS A 30 -36.16 -8.01 -4.27
C HIS A 30 -35.66 -8.60 -5.59
N ASN A 31 -36.31 -8.15 -6.66
CA ASN A 31 -36.00 -8.45 -8.04
C ASN A 31 -34.60 -7.90 -8.35
N HIS A 32 -33.60 -8.77 -8.54
CA HIS A 32 -32.36 -8.36 -9.19
C HIS A 32 -32.58 -8.42 -10.70
N GLU A 33 -33.04 -7.30 -11.27
CA GLU A 33 -32.91 -7.10 -12.70
C GLU A 33 -31.42 -7.12 -13.04
N THR A 34 -31.04 -8.06 -13.90
CA THR A 34 -29.74 -8.16 -14.53
C THR A 34 -29.52 -6.95 -15.43
N SER A 35 -28.97 -5.88 -14.86
CA SER A 35 -28.38 -4.82 -15.68
C SER A 35 -27.00 -5.30 -16.12
N GLU A 36 -26.96 -5.88 -17.31
CA GLU A 36 -25.76 -5.90 -18.12
C GLU A 36 -25.38 -4.44 -18.38
N ASN A 37 -24.36 -3.93 -17.68
CA ASN A 37 -23.59 -2.81 -18.16
C ASN A 37 -22.18 -2.84 -17.56
N SER A 38 -21.24 -3.17 -18.44
CA SER A 38 -19.87 -2.66 -18.48
C SER A 38 -19.01 -2.85 -17.23
N ASP A 39 -18.12 -3.83 -17.34
CA ASP A 39 -16.68 -3.69 -17.04
C ASP A 39 -16.28 -2.29 -16.55
N ALA A 40 -16.47 -2.07 -15.26
CA ALA A 40 -15.86 -0.96 -14.55
C ALA A 40 -14.62 -1.56 -13.91
N SER A 41 -13.54 -1.63 -14.68
CA SER A 41 -12.20 -1.53 -14.15
C SER A 41 -12.24 -0.51 -13.02
N HIS A 42 -11.91 -0.96 -11.80
CA HIS A 42 -11.76 -0.08 -10.66
C HIS A 42 -10.56 0.84 -10.91
N GLU A 43 -10.75 1.86 -11.73
CA GLU A 43 -9.82 2.97 -11.91
C GLU A 43 -9.89 3.78 -10.63
N HIS A 44 -8.97 3.48 -9.71
CA HIS A 44 -8.63 4.41 -8.63
C HIS A 44 -8.15 5.68 -9.32
N ALA A 45 -9.00 6.72 -9.30
CA ALA A 45 -8.67 7.99 -9.93
C ALA A 45 -7.50 8.62 -9.16
N SER A 46 -6.28 8.35 -9.61
CA SER A 46 -5.11 9.12 -9.23
C SER A 46 -5.38 10.57 -9.62
N GLY A 47 -5.35 11.48 -8.64
CA GLY A 47 -5.42 12.91 -8.92
C GLY A 47 -4.32 13.31 -9.92
N GLU A 48 -4.47 14.46 -10.59
CA GLU A 48 -3.46 14.95 -11.55
C GLU A 48 -2.05 14.84 -10.94
N LEU A 49 -1.15 14.13 -11.62
CA LEU A 49 0.22 13.93 -11.16
C LEU A 49 1.16 14.99 -11.75
N THR A 50 2.20 15.33 -10.99
CA THR A 50 3.31 16.18 -11.44
C THR A 50 4.63 15.44 -11.26
N SER A 51 5.53 15.58 -12.23
CA SER A 51 6.86 14.97 -12.17
C SER A 51 7.75 15.74 -11.18
N LEU A 52 8.39 15.01 -10.28
CA LEU A 52 9.34 15.53 -9.28
C LEU A 52 10.80 15.34 -9.71
N GLY A 53 11.05 14.74 -10.88
CA GLY A 53 12.38 14.37 -11.37
C GLY A 53 12.74 12.91 -11.05
N SER A 54 14.03 12.62 -10.97
CA SER A 54 14.53 11.26 -10.78
C SER A 54 15.32 11.12 -9.47
N ILE A 55 15.34 9.90 -8.92
CA ILE A 55 16.11 9.54 -7.72
C ILE A 55 16.85 8.22 -7.92
N GLU A 56 18.09 8.14 -7.43
CA GLU A 56 18.87 6.91 -7.40
C GLU A 56 18.91 6.32 -5.99
N LEU A 57 18.44 5.08 -5.83
CA LEU A 57 18.40 4.36 -4.56
C LEU A 57 18.82 2.91 -4.75
N ALA A 58 19.73 2.44 -3.89
CA ALA A 58 20.26 1.08 -3.94
C ALA A 58 20.80 0.66 -5.33
N GLY A 59 21.29 1.63 -6.12
CA GLY A 59 21.82 1.41 -7.47
C GLY A 59 20.77 1.34 -8.58
N ALA A 60 19.49 1.53 -8.26
CA ALA A 60 18.40 1.67 -9.24
C ALA A 60 17.99 3.14 -9.37
N SER A 61 17.62 3.55 -10.58
CA SER A 61 17.10 4.89 -10.86
C SER A 61 15.60 4.84 -11.12
N PHE A 62 14.89 5.81 -10.54
CA PHE A 62 13.44 5.94 -10.70
C PHE A 62 13.06 7.34 -11.13
N SER A 63 12.14 7.44 -12.07
CA SER A 63 11.42 8.68 -12.39
C SER A 63 10.19 8.77 -11.50
N VAL A 64 10.04 9.90 -10.81
CA VAL A 64 9.08 10.06 -9.71
C VAL A 64 8.00 11.07 -10.08
N SER A 65 6.75 10.66 -9.91
CA SER A 65 5.58 11.53 -10.04
C SER A 65 4.72 11.45 -8.78
N LEU A 66 4.18 12.58 -8.34
CA LEU A 66 3.33 12.68 -7.14
C LEU A 66 2.08 13.49 -7.47
N THR A 67 1.00 13.28 -6.73
CA THR A 67 -0.18 14.16 -6.77
C THR A 67 0.22 15.64 -6.75
N LYS A 68 -0.26 16.39 -7.75
CA LYS A 68 -0.06 17.82 -7.85
C LYS A 68 -0.79 18.55 -6.73
N ASP A 69 -0.22 19.67 -6.29
CA ASP A 69 -0.79 20.54 -5.26
C ASP A 69 -1.14 19.76 -3.97
N VAL A 70 -0.19 18.98 -3.46
CA VAL A 70 -0.34 18.16 -2.24
C VAL A 70 -0.86 19.01 -1.08
N LYS A 71 -1.98 18.59 -0.48
CA LYS A 71 -2.62 19.29 0.65
C LYS A 71 -2.33 18.58 1.97
N PRO A 72 -2.37 19.30 3.11
CA PRO A 72 -2.34 18.63 4.41
C PRO A 72 -3.57 17.76 4.64
N SER A 73 -3.42 16.65 5.37
CA SER A 73 -4.49 15.70 5.70
C SER A 73 -5.31 15.23 4.50
N SER A 74 -4.65 14.94 3.38
CA SER A 74 -5.24 14.39 2.17
C SER A 74 -4.49 13.14 1.71
N VAL A 75 -5.06 12.42 0.75
CA VAL A 75 -4.36 11.31 0.09
C VAL A 75 -3.48 11.86 -1.03
N ALA A 76 -2.24 11.38 -1.10
CA ALA A 76 -1.32 11.61 -2.19
C ALA A 76 -1.00 10.27 -2.88
N HIS A 77 -1.08 10.27 -4.21
CA HIS A 77 -0.69 9.17 -5.08
C HIS A 77 0.74 9.37 -5.53
N LEU A 78 1.53 8.30 -5.45
CA LEU A 78 2.89 8.19 -5.94
C LEU A 78 2.89 7.25 -7.15
N GLU A 79 3.62 7.64 -8.19
CA GLU A 79 4.04 6.77 -9.28
C GLU A 79 5.56 6.83 -9.42
N LEU A 80 6.17 5.66 -9.64
CA LEU A 80 7.59 5.47 -9.89
C LEU A 80 7.75 4.60 -11.12
N GLU A 81 8.47 5.12 -12.12
CA GLU A 81 8.95 4.30 -13.24
C GLU A 81 10.39 3.88 -12.94
N HIS A 82 10.69 2.58 -12.98
CA HIS A 82 12.03 2.07 -12.85
C HIS A 82 12.77 2.19 -14.19
N ASP A 83 13.71 3.13 -14.27
CA ASP A 83 14.42 3.43 -15.51
C ASP A 83 15.58 2.46 -15.75
N GLU A 84 16.45 2.26 -14.74
CA GLU A 84 17.68 1.48 -14.86
C GLU A 84 18.09 0.86 -13.51
N GLY A 85 18.94 -0.17 -13.57
CA GLY A 85 19.56 -0.80 -12.39
C GLY A 85 18.83 -2.05 -11.88
N PRO A 86 19.12 -2.48 -10.64
CA PRO A 86 18.55 -3.69 -10.06
C PRO A 86 17.11 -3.47 -9.58
N MET A 87 16.21 -4.34 -10.03
CA MET A 87 14.81 -4.31 -9.60
C MET A 87 14.66 -4.50 -8.07
N PRO A 88 13.93 -3.63 -7.36
CA PRO A 88 13.73 -3.75 -5.92
C PRO A 88 12.76 -4.89 -5.57
N THR A 89 12.87 -5.43 -4.34
CA THR A 89 11.93 -6.42 -3.82
C THR A 89 10.72 -5.79 -3.12
N ALA A 90 10.88 -4.55 -2.65
CA ALA A 90 9.80 -3.72 -2.14
C ALA A 90 10.19 -2.24 -2.20
N ILE A 91 9.19 -1.38 -2.43
CA ILE A 91 9.31 0.06 -2.23
C ILE A 91 8.32 0.47 -1.14
N ARG A 92 8.78 1.30 -0.21
CA ARG A 92 7.94 1.97 0.79
C ARG A 92 8.11 3.47 0.67
N PHE A 93 7.06 4.22 0.97
CA PHE A 93 7.11 5.67 0.87
C PHE A 93 6.20 6.33 1.90
N TRP A 94 6.49 7.60 2.19
CA TRP A 94 5.71 8.44 3.08
C TRP A 94 5.98 9.93 2.81
N ILE A 95 5.08 10.79 3.26
CA ILE A 95 5.26 12.25 3.24
C ILE A 95 5.50 12.72 4.67
N GLY A 96 6.63 13.41 4.90
CA GLY A 96 6.99 13.91 6.22
C GLY A 96 8.49 14.04 6.43
N ASN A 97 8.96 13.72 7.64
CA ASN A 97 10.38 13.71 7.99
C ASN A 97 11.05 12.37 7.63
N GLU A 98 12.38 12.34 7.65
CA GLU A 98 13.19 11.14 7.36
C GLU A 98 12.84 9.93 8.23
N ALA A 99 12.54 10.16 9.51
CA ALA A 99 12.16 9.07 10.40
C ALA A 99 10.77 8.49 10.05
N GLY A 100 9.93 9.24 9.34
CA GLY A 100 8.51 8.98 9.13
C GLY A 100 7.71 9.03 10.44
N THR A 101 8.14 9.86 11.39
CA THR A 101 7.43 10.01 12.67
C THR A 101 6.07 10.64 12.44
N GLY A 102 5.00 9.93 12.81
CA GLY A 102 3.62 10.41 12.65
C GLY A 102 3.11 10.36 11.20
N ALA A 103 3.91 9.92 10.24
CA ALA A 103 3.48 9.67 8.88
C ALA A 103 2.98 8.22 8.74
N LEU A 104 1.98 8.01 7.88
CA LEU A 104 1.66 6.66 7.41
C LEU A 104 2.70 6.26 6.37
N LYS A 105 3.32 5.08 6.55
CA LYS A 105 4.22 4.49 5.57
C LYS A 105 3.44 3.49 4.73
N SER A 106 3.40 3.72 3.43
CA SER A 106 2.76 2.85 2.47
C SER A 106 3.78 1.96 1.78
N LYS A 107 3.38 0.76 1.38
CA LYS A 107 4.15 -0.08 0.46
C LYS A 107 3.55 0.11 -0.92
N ALA A 108 4.38 0.35 -1.93
CA ALA A 108 3.91 0.45 -3.31
C ALA A 108 3.54 -0.93 -3.87
N ASP A 109 2.50 -0.96 -4.68
CA ASP A 109 2.19 -2.08 -5.56
C ASP A 109 3.08 -2.02 -6.80
N ALA A 110 3.44 -3.19 -7.33
CA ALA A 110 4.39 -3.33 -8.42
C ALA A 110 3.73 -4.00 -9.63
N HIS A 111 3.92 -3.40 -10.80
CA HIS A 111 3.52 -3.92 -12.10
C HIS A 111 4.72 -3.81 -13.05
N GLU A 112 5.47 -4.92 -13.19
CA GLU A 112 6.70 -4.97 -13.98
C GLU A 112 7.74 -3.92 -13.52
N ASP A 113 7.96 -2.87 -14.32
CA ASP A 113 8.86 -1.74 -14.08
C ASP A 113 8.17 -0.52 -13.47
N HIS A 114 6.85 -0.58 -13.27
CA HIS A 114 6.05 0.50 -12.69
C HIS A 114 5.67 0.19 -11.24
N PHE A 115 5.79 1.18 -10.35
CA PHE A 115 5.36 1.10 -8.97
C PHE A 115 4.44 2.26 -8.63
N HIS A 116 3.34 1.98 -7.93
CA HIS A 116 2.39 3.01 -7.54
C HIS A 116 1.80 2.75 -6.16
N GLY A 117 1.22 3.78 -5.58
CA GLY A 117 0.42 3.62 -4.38
C GLY A 117 -0.01 4.95 -3.79
N GLU A 118 -0.76 4.86 -2.71
CA GLU A 118 -1.31 6.01 -2.00
C GLU A 118 -0.75 6.12 -0.57
N THR A 119 -0.62 7.35 -0.07
CA THR A 119 -0.34 7.61 1.35
C THR A 119 -1.08 8.85 1.83
N GLU A 120 -1.41 8.90 3.13
CA GLU A 120 -1.99 10.10 3.72
C GLU A 120 -0.88 11.11 4.08
N THR A 121 -1.15 12.37 3.81
CA THR A 121 -0.27 13.48 4.13
C THR A 121 -0.45 13.92 5.59
N PRO A 122 0.60 14.38 6.27
CA PRO A 122 0.47 14.93 7.61
C PRO A 122 -0.41 16.19 7.63
N SER A 123 -0.92 16.54 8.80
CA SER A 123 -1.72 17.76 8.99
C SER A 123 -0.92 19.06 8.88
N ASP A 124 0.42 18.97 8.95
CA ASP A 124 1.35 20.05 8.68
C ASP A 124 2.41 19.56 7.70
N LEU A 125 2.58 20.28 6.59
CA LEU A 125 3.55 19.97 5.53
C LEU A 125 4.83 20.80 5.63
N THR A 126 4.96 21.66 6.64
CA THR A 126 6.12 22.53 6.80
C THR A 126 7.41 21.71 6.86
N GLY A 127 8.25 21.86 5.83
CA GLY A 127 9.53 21.15 5.71
C GLY A 127 9.42 19.67 5.34
N ALA A 128 8.22 19.16 5.06
CA ALA A 128 8.02 17.79 4.62
C ALA A 128 8.73 17.50 3.29
N SER A 129 9.04 16.23 3.07
CA SER A 129 9.53 15.70 1.79
C SER A 129 8.79 14.40 1.48
N LEU A 130 8.74 14.03 0.20
CA LEU A 130 8.42 12.68 -0.20
C LEU A 130 9.66 11.84 0.10
N TRP A 131 9.50 10.81 0.93
CA TRP A 131 10.54 9.84 1.21
C TRP A 131 10.22 8.52 0.53
N ILE A 132 11.23 7.92 -0.08
CA ILE A 132 11.16 6.63 -0.77
C ILE A 132 12.25 5.75 -0.16
N GLU A 133 11.87 4.56 0.29
CA GLU A 133 12.74 3.51 0.79
C GLU A 133 12.67 2.31 -0.16
N VAL A 134 13.83 1.95 -0.70
CA VAL A 134 14.00 0.77 -1.55
C VAL A 134 14.60 -0.37 -0.73
N GLU A 135 13.96 -1.53 -0.81
CA GLU A 135 14.50 -2.81 -0.31
C GLU A 135 15.12 -3.59 -1.49
N SER A 136 16.40 -3.95 -1.36
CA SER A 136 17.13 -4.74 -2.34
C SER A 136 16.90 -6.24 -2.15
N SER A 137 17.36 -7.05 -3.10
CA SER A 137 17.24 -8.52 -3.06
C SER A 137 17.98 -9.20 -1.92
N ASP A 138 18.98 -8.51 -1.33
CA ASP A 138 19.68 -8.95 -0.12
C ASP A 138 18.98 -8.51 1.18
N GLY A 139 17.83 -7.83 1.08
CA GLY A 139 17.06 -7.31 2.20
C GLY A 139 17.57 -5.99 2.77
N LYS A 140 18.64 -5.39 2.22
CA LYS A 140 19.12 -4.07 2.61
C LYS A 140 18.13 -3.00 2.19
N ARG A 141 17.97 -1.98 3.04
CA ARG A 141 17.12 -0.82 2.76
C ARG A 141 17.94 0.45 2.59
N THR A 142 17.57 1.23 1.58
CA THR A 142 18.15 2.56 1.32
C THR A 142 17.01 3.54 1.11
N ALA A 143 17.03 4.67 1.82
CA ALA A 143 16.02 5.71 1.68
C ALA A 143 16.62 7.00 1.13
N GLY A 144 15.80 7.75 0.40
CA GLY A 144 16.10 9.10 -0.04
C GLY A 144 14.81 9.91 -0.21
N SER A 145 14.96 11.18 -0.57
CA SER A 145 13.82 12.09 -0.58
C SER A 145 13.84 13.07 -1.74
N LEU A 146 12.65 13.49 -2.17
CA LEU A 146 12.42 14.59 -3.10
C LEU A 146 11.52 15.65 -2.46
N LYS A 147 11.72 16.91 -2.87
CA LYS A 147 10.82 18.02 -2.53
C LYS A 147 9.65 18.06 -3.52
N PHE A 148 8.49 18.53 -3.04
CA PHE A 148 7.24 18.56 -3.80
C PHE A 148 6.47 19.88 -3.66
N ASP A 149 7.11 20.88 -3.05
CA ASP A 149 6.64 22.26 -2.83
C ASP A 149 7.06 23.24 -3.93
#